data_AF-G2ZQM0-F1
#
_entry.id   AF-G2ZQM0-F1
#
_cell.length_a   1.000
_cell.length_b   1.000
_cell.length_c   1.000
_cell.angle_alpha   90.00
_cell.angle_beta   90.00
_cell.angle_gamma   90.00
#
_symmetry.space_group_name_H-M   'P 1'
#
loop_
_entity.id
_entity.type
_entity.pdbx_description
1 polymer ?
#
loop_
_entity_poly.entity_id
_entity_poly.type
_entity_poly.pdbx_seq_one_letter_code
_entity_poly.pdbx_strand_id
1 'polypeptide(L)'
;MKGQAMTRRRVSRLVHLSPLCLAVVLAACGASADDELEQWMQQARSSVSTKLAPLPEPKPYAPREYTTTKQTDPFSVQKVAELSRAQNESPEPGHRREPLEDYPLEAFKLLGTMKRNGESEAVLSVGDKTQHVHVGQYIGQNYGRIVRIGDQELTLRELVREGTAEWKEKMTTLKVQEGAQ
;
A
#
# COMPACT_ATOMS: atom_id res chain seq x y z
N MET A 1 0.96 -43.65 -90.11
CA MET A 1 2.04 -43.00 -90.89
C MET A 1 1.70 -41.52 -91.05
N LYS A 2 2.73 -40.64 -90.89
CA LYS A 2 2.77 -39.18 -91.19
C LYS A 2 2.35 -38.92 -92.65
N GLY A 3 2.01 -37.73 -93.14
CA GLY A 3 2.17 -36.34 -92.72
C GLY A 3 1.47 -35.43 -93.76
N GLN A 4 0.95 -34.28 -93.35
CA GLN A 4 1.54 -32.93 -93.45
C GLN A 4 1.11 -32.12 -94.69
N ALA A 5 0.67 -30.89 -94.41
CA ALA A 5 0.33 -29.81 -95.34
C ALA A 5 1.17 -28.55 -95.00
N MET A 6 1.27 -27.64 -95.97
CA MET A 6 1.89 -26.30 -95.92
C MET A 6 1.00 -25.39 -96.82
N THR A 7 0.83 -24.06 -96.74
CA THR A 7 1.58 -22.88 -96.23
C THR A 7 0.69 -21.60 -96.36
N ARG A 8 1.00 -20.47 -95.66
CA ARG A 8 0.84 -19.04 -96.13
C ARG A 8 1.37 -17.96 -95.14
N ARG A 9 1.81 -16.77 -95.61
CA ARG A 9 2.27 -15.58 -94.81
C ARG A 9 2.16 -14.20 -95.54
N ARG A 10 1.85 -13.11 -94.78
CA ARG A 10 2.54 -11.77 -94.66
C ARG A 10 1.57 -10.59 -94.34
N VAL A 11 1.32 -10.28 -93.05
CA VAL A 11 0.63 -9.05 -92.53
C VAL A 11 1.36 -8.44 -91.30
N SER A 12 2.50 -8.99 -90.87
CA SER A 12 2.90 -8.88 -89.47
C SER A 12 3.57 -7.58 -89.00
N ARG A 13 4.01 -6.65 -89.85
CA ARG A 13 4.93 -5.57 -89.37
C ARG A 13 4.26 -4.38 -88.69
N LEU A 14 2.99 -4.05 -88.98
CA LEU A 14 2.28 -2.90 -88.38
C LEU A 14 1.52 -3.25 -87.09
N VAL A 15 1.28 -4.54 -86.82
CA VAL A 15 0.59 -5.03 -85.61
C VAL A 15 1.48 -4.95 -84.37
N HIS A 16 2.81 -4.82 -84.54
CA HIS A 16 3.77 -4.86 -83.43
C HIS A 16 3.99 -3.53 -82.71
N LEU A 17 3.50 -2.39 -83.23
CA LEU A 17 3.69 -1.06 -82.60
C LEU A 17 2.67 -0.77 -81.49
N SER A 18 1.44 -1.27 -81.63
CA SER A 18 0.37 -1.14 -80.63
C SER A 18 0.68 -1.81 -79.28
N PRO A 19 1.20 -3.07 -79.21
CA PRO A 19 1.50 -3.70 -77.93
C PRO A 19 2.71 -3.06 -77.22
N LEU A 20 3.65 -2.47 -77.96
CA LEU A 20 4.80 -1.78 -77.38
C LEU A 20 4.40 -0.48 -76.69
N CYS A 21 3.53 0.31 -77.32
CA CYS A 21 3.02 1.54 -76.73
C CYS A 21 2.18 1.26 -75.47
N LEU A 22 1.37 0.20 -75.51
CA LEU A 22 0.61 -0.26 -74.35
C LEU A 22 1.54 -0.71 -73.21
N ALA A 23 2.61 -1.46 -73.50
CA ALA A 23 3.58 -1.90 -72.50
C ALA A 23 4.31 -0.72 -71.80
N VAL A 24 4.62 0.35 -72.53
CA VAL A 24 5.26 1.55 -71.96
C VAL A 24 4.30 2.29 -71.02
N VAL A 25 3.02 2.41 -71.39
CA VAL A 25 2.01 3.06 -70.52
C VAL A 25 1.75 2.26 -69.25
N LEU A 26 1.73 0.91 -69.33
CA LEU A 26 1.62 0.07 -68.13
C LEU A 26 2.86 0.14 -67.23
N ALA A 27 4.07 0.25 -67.80
CA ALA A 27 5.30 0.38 -67.02
C ALA A 27 5.43 1.75 -66.32
N ALA A 28 4.81 2.80 -66.87
CA ALA A 28 4.83 4.14 -66.27
C ALA A 28 3.94 4.28 -65.02
N CYS A 29 2.97 3.39 -64.81
CA CYS A 29 2.03 3.45 -63.68
C CYS A 29 2.62 2.88 -62.37
N GLY A 30 3.78 2.22 -62.41
CA GLY A 30 4.41 1.58 -61.25
C GLY A 30 5.60 2.32 -60.62
N ALA A 31 6.08 3.42 -61.23
CA ALA A 31 7.34 4.05 -60.84
C ALA A 31 7.24 5.03 -59.64
N SER A 32 6.03 5.40 -59.22
CA SER A 32 5.83 6.46 -58.21
C SER A 32 5.83 5.99 -56.75
N ALA A 33 5.61 4.69 -56.49
CA ALA A 33 5.47 4.17 -55.13
C ALA A 33 6.81 4.06 -54.37
N ASP A 34 7.88 3.69 -55.08
CA ASP A 34 9.22 3.56 -54.48
C ASP A 34 9.84 4.92 -54.18
N ASP A 35 9.53 5.94 -54.98
CA ASP A 35 10.07 7.29 -54.83
C ASP A 35 9.48 7.99 -53.58
N GLU A 36 8.21 7.75 -53.27
CA GLU A 36 7.57 8.21 -52.03
C GLU A 36 8.18 7.53 -50.79
N LEU A 37 8.47 6.23 -50.88
CA LEU A 37 9.10 5.48 -49.78
C LEU A 37 10.55 5.93 -49.55
N GLU A 38 11.32 6.14 -50.62
CA GLU A 38 12.69 6.68 -50.55
C GLU A 38 12.70 8.09 -49.95
N GLN A 39 11.80 8.98 -50.40
CA GLN A 39 11.64 10.31 -49.81
C GLN A 39 11.24 10.23 -48.34
N TRP A 40 10.28 9.38 -47.99
CA TRP A 40 9.88 9.19 -46.60
C TRP A 40 11.02 8.65 -45.74
N MET A 41 11.83 7.71 -46.25
CA MET A 41 13.00 7.19 -45.55
C MET A 41 14.06 8.27 -45.33
N GLN A 42 14.31 9.13 -46.32
CA GLN A 42 15.25 10.25 -46.18
C GLN A 42 14.73 11.30 -45.18
N GLN A 43 13.43 11.58 -45.18
CA GLN A 43 12.77 12.45 -44.21
C GLN A 43 12.83 11.86 -42.79
N ALA A 44 12.59 10.55 -42.65
CA ALA A 44 12.65 9.84 -41.38
C ALA A 44 14.08 9.82 -40.82
N ARG A 45 15.10 9.58 -41.67
CA ARG A 45 16.51 9.61 -41.26
C ARG A 45 16.97 11.01 -40.84
N SER A 46 16.51 12.06 -41.51
CA SER A 46 16.90 13.44 -41.20
C SER A 46 16.16 14.03 -39.99
N SER A 47 14.98 13.50 -39.65
CA SER A 47 14.21 13.95 -38.48
C SER A 47 14.72 13.39 -37.14
N VAL A 48 15.57 12.36 -37.15
CA VAL A 48 16.20 11.83 -35.94
C VAL A 48 17.48 12.62 -35.63
N SER A 49 17.30 13.85 -35.14
CA SER A 49 18.38 14.56 -34.45
C SER A 49 18.35 14.17 -32.97
N THR A 50 19.12 13.14 -32.61
CA THR A 50 19.31 12.82 -31.19
C THR A 50 20.32 13.80 -30.61
N LYS A 51 19.88 15.03 -30.34
CA LYS A 51 20.63 15.93 -29.46
C LYS A 51 20.48 15.38 -28.04
N LEU A 52 21.29 14.37 -27.72
CA LEU A 52 21.41 13.84 -26.37
C LEU A 52 21.80 15.01 -25.48
N ALA A 53 20.97 15.32 -24.49
CA ALA A 53 21.38 16.23 -23.44
C ALA A 53 22.66 15.63 -22.82
N PRO A 54 23.74 16.43 -22.66
CA PRO A 54 24.94 15.93 -22.00
C PRO A 54 24.54 15.39 -20.63
N LEU A 55 25.17 14.26 -20.25
CA LEU A 55 24.92 13.67 -18.94
C LEU A 55 25.19 14.74 -17.88
N PRO A 56 24.28 14.90 -16.90
CA PRO A 56 24.52 15.84 -15.82
C PRO A 56 25.81 15.44 -15.11
N GLU A 57 26.63 16.45 -14.78
CA GLU A 57 27.85 16.19 -14.04
C GLU A 57 27.54 15.48 -12.71
N PRO A 58 28.36 14.50 -12.32
CA PRO A 58 28.19 13.84 -11.03
C PRO A 58 28.32 14.89 -9.92
N LYS A 59 27.27 15.02 -9.11
CA LYS A 59 27.29 15.95 -7.98
C LYS A 59 28.43 15.54 -7.05
N PRO A 60 29.32 16.47 -6.66
CA PRO A 60 30.37 16.16 -5.71
C PRO A 60 29.74 15.69 -4.40
N TYR A 61 30.34 14.66 -3.81
CA TYR A 61 29.99 14.20 -2.48
C TYR A 61 30.23 15.35 -1.50
N ALA A 62 29.16 15.87 -0.90
CA ALA A 62 29.24 16.78 0.24
C ALA A 62 29.10 15.95 1.51
N PRO A 63 30.18 15.72 2.28
CA PRO A 63 30.08 15.03 3.56
C PRO A 63 29.10 15.81 4.44
N ARG A 64 28.06 15.13 4.92
CA ARG A 64 27.26 15.66 6.03
C ARG A 64 28.06 15.41 7.29
N GLU A 65 28.49 16.49 7.93
CA GLU A 65 29.07 16.42 9.27
C GLU A 65 28.09 15.73 10.21
N TYR A 66 28.52 14.63 10.82
CA TYR A 66 27.72 13.90 11.78
C TYR A 66 27.79 14.60 13.14
N THR A 67 26.93 15.59 13.34
CA THR A 67 26.88 16.39 14.58
C THR A 67 26.18 15.69 15.76
N THR A 68 26.16 14.34 15.79
CA THR A 68 25.50 13.59 16.89
C THR A 68 26.21 13.74 18.23
N THR A 69 27.50 14.12 18.24
CA THR A 69 28.31 14.21 19.47
C THR A 69 27.84 15.30 20.43
N LYS A 70 26.93 16.19 20.01
CA LYS A 70 26.31 17.21 20.89
C LYS A 70 24.91 16.83 21.39
N GLN A 71 24.37 15.68 20.97
CA GLN A 71 23.04 15.24 21.39
C GLN A 71 23.16 14.23 22.54
N THR A 72 22.32 14.38 23.56
CA THR A 72 22.25 13.43 24.67
C THR A 72 22.08 12.02 24.14
N ASP A 73 22.94 11.09 24.58
CA ASP A 73 22.87 9.68 24.19
C ASP A 73 21.47 9.13 24.50
N PRO A 74 20.72 8.67 23.48
CA PRO A 74 19.37 8.15 23.64
C PRO A 74 19.31 6.89 24.52
N PHE A 75 20.42 6.19 24.73
CA PHE A 75 20.54 4.99 25.56
C PHE A 75 21.28 5.24 26.88
N SER A 76 21.55 6.50 27.22
CA SER A 76 22.19 6.84 28.49
C SER A 76 21.37 6.37 29.70
N VAL A 77 22.06 5.92 30.75
CA VAL A 77 21.44 5.45 32.00
C VAL A 77 20.51 6.49 32.61
N GLN A 78 20.84 7.78 32.48
CA GLN A 78 20.00 8.87 32.96
C GLN A 78 18.66 8.92 32.21
N LYS A 79 18.70 8.84 30.88
CA LYS A 79 17.48 8.85 30.05
C LYS A 79 16.63 7.60 30.27
N VAL A 80 17.25 6.43 30.41
CA VAL A 80 16.55 5.18 30.77
C VAL A 80 15.90 5.31 32.15
N ALA A 81 16.62 5.84 33.14
CA ALA A 81 16.08 6.01 34.48
C ALA A 81 14.94 7.06 34.54
N GLU A 82 14.99 8.09 33.69
CA GLU A 82 13.93 9.09 33.55
C GLU A 82 12.68 8.49 32.91
N LEU A 83 12.83 7.67 31.86
CA LEU A 83 11.74 6.90 31.26
C LEU A 83 11.11 5.92 32.26
N SER A 84 11.93 5.22 33.05
CA SER A 84 11.44 4.29 34.08
C SER A 84 10.69 5.02 35.20
N ARG A 85 11.15 6.20 35.62
CA ARG A 85 10.41 7.02 36.60
C ARG A 85 9.07 7.50 36.03
N ALA A 86 9.06 7.98 34.79
CA ALA A 86 7.84 8.38 34.11
C ALA A 86 6.85 7.21 33.98
N GLN A 87 7.30 5.97 33.74
CA GLN A 87 6.41 4.79 33.74
C GLN A 87 5.75 4.51 35.10
N ASN A 88 6.40 4.84 36.21
CA ASN A 88 5.85 4.66 37.55
C ASN A 88 4.86 5.76 37.96
N GLU A 89 4.78 6.84 37.20
CA GLU A 89 3.82 7.91 37.45
C GLU A 89 2.42 7.46 37.00
N SER A 90 1.50 7.26 37.95
CA SER A 90 0.11 6.91 37.65
C SER A 90 -0.62 8.13 37.08
N PRO A 91 -1.42 7.98 35.99
CA PRO A 91 -2.23 9.09 35.48
C PRO A 91 -3.34 9.50 36.46
N GLU A 92 -3.73 8.59 37.36
CA GLU A 92 -4.73 8.83 38.38
C GLU A 92 -4.06 8.71 39.77
N PRO A 93 -3.46 9.81 40.26
CA PRO A 93 -2.80 9.83 41.55
C PRO A 93 -3.82 9.60 42.68
N GLY A 94 -3.57 8.60 43.52
CA GLY A 94 -4.45 8.24 44.64
C GLY A 94 -5.36 7.04 44.38
N HIS A 95 -5.43 6.55 43.14
CA HIS A 95 -6.09 5.27 42.85
C HIS A 95 -5.31 4.10 43.46
N ARG A 96 -6.01 3.19 44.14
CA ARG A 96 -5.41 1.94 44.61
C ARG A 96 -5.66 0.87 43.56
N ARG A 97 -4.57 0.26 43.05
CA ARG A 97 -4.65 -0.80 42.05
C ARG A 97 -5.56 -1.94 42.51
N GLU A 98 -6.51 -2.30 41.67
CA GLU A 98 -7.39 -3.44 41.80
C GLU A 98 -6.73 -4.71 41.24
N PRO A 99 -7.10 -5.92 41.71
CA PRO A 99 -6.52 -7.17 41.21
C PRO A 99 -6.69 -7.41 39.69
N LEU A 100 -7.68 -6.78 39.05
CA LEU A 100 -7.94 -6.91 37.61
C LEU A 100 -7.03 -6.02 36.77
N GLU A 101 -6.22 -5.16 37.38
CA GLU A 101 -5.27 -4.28 36.68
C GLU A 101 -3.92 -4.95 36.42
N ASP A 102 -3.68 -6.16 36.96
CA ASP A 102 -2.43 -6.90 36.73
C ASP A 102 -2.40 -7.60 35.36
N TYR A 103 -3.55 -7.73 34.71
CA TYR A 103 -3.68 -8.45 33.43
C TYR A 103 -3.75 -7.46 32.26
N PRO A 104 -3.19 -7.80 31.09
CA PRO A 104 -3.38 -6.98 29.90
C PRO A 104 -4.85 -7.04 29.44
N LEU A 105 -5.36 -5.97 28.83
CA LEU A 105 -6.76 -5.91 28.41
C LEU A 105 -7.13 -7.04 27.42
N GLU A 106 -6.17 -7.45 26.58
CA GLU A 106 -6.34 -8.54 25.60
C GLU A 106 -6.60 -9.91 26.24
N ALA A 107 -6.23 -10.10 27.51
CA ALA A 107 -6.51 -11.33 28.24
C ALA A 107 -7.96 -11.41 28.74
N PHE A 108 -8.72 -10.29 28.68
CA PHE A 108 -10.11 -10.24 29.11
C PHE A 108 -11.04 -10.64 27.98
N LYS A 109 -11.98 -11.52 28.30
CA LYS A 109 -13.05 -11.96 27.40
C LYS A 109 -14.39 -11.66 28.05
N LEU A 110 -15.24 -10.91 27.36
CA LEU A 110 -16.61 -10.70 27.81
C LEU A 110 -17.43 -11.97 27.55
N LEU A 111 -17.89 -12.60 28.62
CA LEU A 111 -18.74 -13.80 28.53
C LEU A 111 -20.23 -13.42 28.38
N GLY A 112 -20.61 -12.28 28.95
CA GLY A 112 -21.99 -11.81 28.93
C GLY A 112 -22.22 -10.71 29.94
N THR A 113 -23.45 -10.24 30.02
CA THR A 113 -23.90 -9.27 31.01
C THR A 113 -25.14 -9.78 31.72
N MET A 114 -25.31 -9.38 32.97
CA MET A 114 -26.45 -9.78 33.80
C MET A 114 -26.92 -8.59 34.63
N LYS A 115 -28.20 -8.60 34.99
CA LYS A 115 -28.75 -7.61 35.92
C LYS A 115 -28.90 -8.23 37.29
N ARG A 116 -28.30 -7.61 38.30
CA ARG A 116 -28.41 -8.02 39.70
C ARG A 116 -28.85 -6.82 40.52
N ASN A 117 -29.92 -6.97 41.30
CA ASN A 117 -30.44 -5.89 42.17
C ASN A 117 -30.75 -4.56 41.44
N GLY A 118 -31.06 -4.61 40.14
CA GLY A 118 -31.31 -3.42 39.33
C GLY A 118 -30.06 -2.79 38.70
N GLU A 119 -28.86 -3.28 39.03
CA GLU A 119 -27.59 -2.85 38.43
C GLU A 119 -27.13 -3.83 37.34
N SER A 120 -26.58 -3.29 36.25
CA SER A 120 -25.98 -4.10 35.19
C SER A 120 -24.54 -4.44 35.54
N GLU A 121 -24.23 -5.73 35.60
CA GLU A 121 -22.88 -6.29 35.77
C GLU A 121 -22.44 -7.01 34.50
N ALA A 122 -21.14 -6.98 34.21
CA ALA A 122 -20.53 -7.77 33.16
C ALA A 122 -19.76 -8.94 33.76
N VAL A 123 -19.76 -10.05 33.03
CA VAL A 123 -19.02 -11.26 33.39
C VAL A 123 -17.81 -11.37 32.46
N LEU A 124 -16.62 -11.21 33.04
CA LEU A 124 -15.35 -11.27 32.31
C LEU A 124 -14.60 -12.55 32.67
N SER A 125 -13.97 -13.18 31.69
CA SER A 125 -12.95 -14.21 31.88
C SER A 125 -11.57 -13.62 31.70
N VAL A 126 -10.65 -13.92 32.62
CA VAL A 126 -9.24 -13.55 32.57
C VAL A 126 -8.40 -14.75 32.96
N GLY A 127 -7.68 -15.31 31.99
CA GLY A 127 -7.08 -16.65 32.15
C GLY A 127 -8.15 -17.68 32.50
N ASP A 128 -7.96 -18.41 33.61
CA ASP A 128 -8.90 -19.43 34.10
C ASP A 128 -9.90 -18.89 35.14
N LYS A 129 -9.96 -17.58 35.36
CA LYS A 129 -10.81 -16.95 36.37
C LYS A 129 -11.96 -16.21 35.72
N THR A 130 -13.14 -16.31 36.33
CA THR A 130 -14.32 -15.51 35.98
C THR A 130 -14.56 -14.45 37.04
N GLN A 131 -14.80 -13.22 36.62
CA GLN A 131 -14.95 -12.05 37.48
C GLN A 131 -16.16 -11.22 37.06
N HIS A 132 -16.89 -10.73 38.06
CA HIS A 132 -18.04 -9.85 37.88
C HIS A 132 -17.59 -8.41 38.07
N VAL A 133 -17.92 -7.54 37.12
CA VAL A 133 -17.52 -6.13 37.14
C VAL A 133 -18.72 -5.22 36.90
N HIS A 134 -18.68 -4.03 37.48
CA HIS A 134 -19.71 -3.00 37.31
C HIS A 134 -19.13 -1.71 36.73
N VAL A 135 -20.02 -0.81 36.31
CA VAL A 135 -19.63 0.51 35.77
C VAL A 135 -18.81 1.28 36.81
N GLY A 136 -17.64 1.76 36.41
CA GLY A 136 -16.72 2.50 37.26
C GLY A 136 -15.54 1.69 37.81
N GLN A 137 -15.57 0.36 37.76
CA GLN A 137 -14.41 -0.48 38.10
C GLN A 137 -13.29 -0.38 37.06
N TYR A 138 -12.08 -0.74 37.49
CA TYR A 138 -10.88 -0.72 36.68
C TYR A 138 -10.44 -2.13 36.30
N ILE A 139 -10.16 -2.31 35.02
CA ILE A 139 -9.61 -3.54 34.46
C ILE A 139 -8.45 -3.22 33.53
N GLY A 140 -7.52 -4.14 33.39
CA GLY A 140 -6.41 -3.96 32.46
C GLY A 140 -5.28 -3.09 33.02
N GLN A 141 -4.07 -3.31 32.53
CA GLN A 141 -2.86 -2.55 32.91
C GLN A 141 -2.90 -1.06 32.52
N ASN A 142 -3.74 -0.68 31.56
CA ASN A 142 -3.86 0.69 31.04
C ASN A 142 -4.96 1.49 31.75
N TYR A 143 -5.22 1.26 33.03
CA TYR A 143 -6.25 1.97 33.81
C TYR A 143 -7.63 1.95 33.13
N GLY A 144 -8.04 0.78 32.64
CA GLY A 144 -9.26 0.61 31.86
C GLY A 144 -10.51 0.77 32.71
N ARG A 145 -11.07 1.98 32.79
CA ARG A 145 -12.26 2.27 33.57
C ARG A 145 -13.52 1.94 32.77
N ILE A 146 -14.37 1.08 33.32
CA ILE A 146 -15.63 0.70 32.67
C ILE A 146 -16.58 1.89 32.66
N VAL A 147 -16.98 2.34 31.46
CA VAL A 147 -17.90 3.47 31.30
C VAL A 147 -19.35 3.05 31.06
N ARG A 148 -19.55 1.88 30.44
CA ARG A 148 -20.88 1.39 30.09
C ARG A 148 -20.88 -0.12 29.92
N ILE A 149 -21.93 -0.77 30.41
CA ILE A 149 -22.23 -2.18 30.22
C ILE A 149 -23.52 -2.28 29.40
N GLY A 150 -23.43 -2.79 28.18
CA GLY A 150 -24.55 -3.07 27.30
C GLY A 150 -24.94 -4.56 27.33
N ASP A 151 -25.84 -4.98 26.45
CA ASP A 151 -26.33 -6.36 26.44
C ASP A 151 -25.31 -7.35 25.85
N GLN A 152 -24.57 -6.94 24.80
CA GLN A 152 -23.57 -7.79 24.13
C GLN A 152 -22.17 -7.15 24.08
N GLU A 153 -21.98 -6.05 24.79
CA GLU A 153 -20.72 -5.32 24.76
C GLU A 153 -20.47 -4.57 26.08
N LEU A 154 -19.19 -4.39 26.38
CA LEU A 154 -18.70 -3.58 27.49
C LEU A 154 -17.78 -2.52 26.91
N THR A 155 -18.04 -1.25 27.23
CA THR A 155 -17.20 -0.12 26.81
C THR A 155 -16.41 0.39 28.00
N LEU A 156 -15.12 0.60 27.80
CA LEU A 156 -14.21 1.17 28.79
C LEU A 156 -13.32 2.26 28.17
N ARG A 157 -12.78 3.12 29.04
CA ARG A 157 -11.77 4.13 28.71
C ARG A 157 -10.43 3.65 29.24
N GLU A 158 -9.46 3.44 28.35
CA GLU A 158 -8.06 3.18 28.68
C GLU A 158 -7.25 4.48 28.66
N LEU A 159 -6.18 4.51 29.46
CA LEU A 159 -5.16 5.53 29.46
C LEU A 159 -3.88 4.93 28.89
N VAL A 160 -3.51 5.33 27.67
CA VAL A 160 -2.34 4.81 26.95
C VAL A 160 -1.29 5.91 26.88
N ARG A 161 -0.03 5.58 27.20
CA ARG A 161 1.10 6.51 27.01
C ARG A 161 1.55 6.52 25.55
N GLU A 162 1.41 7.66 24.88
CA GLU A 162 2.04 7.90 23.57
C GLU A 162 3.37 8.66 23.79
N GLY A 163 4.50 7.94 23.75
CA GLY A 163 5.83 8.54 23.96
C GLY A 163 6.19 8.78 25.44
N THR A 164 6.97 9.83 25.72
CA THR A 164 7.59 10.05 27.03
C THR A 164 6.72 10.82 28.03
N ALA A 165 5.73 11.62 27.59
CA ALA A 165 5.10 12.61 28.46
C ALA A 165 3.57 12.61 28.49
N GLU A 166 2.87 12.15 27.44
CA GLU A 166 1.42 12.38 27.33
C GLU A 166 0.62 11.08 27.51
N TRP A 167 -0.37 11.15 28.41
CA TRP A 167 -1.41 10.15 28.54
C TRP A 167 -2.55 10.49 27.61
N LYS A 168 -3.02 9.49 26.87
CA LYS A 168 -4.12 9.64 25.93
C LYS A 168 -5.25 8.70 26.29
N GLU A 169 -6.46 9.25 26.26
CA GLU A 169 -7.66 8.44 26.44
C GLU A 169 -7.97 7.67 25.16
N LYS A 170 -8.21 6.37 25.31
CA LYS A 170 -8.64 5.49 24.23
C LYS A 170 -9.91 4.77 24.65
N MET A 171 -10.96 4.89 23.84
CA MET A 171 -12.19 4.15 24.04
C MET A 171 -12.04 2.75 23.44
N THR A 172 -12.27 1.72 24.26
CA THR A 172 -12.18 0.32 23.86
C THR A 172 -13.47 -0.40 24.21
N THR A 173 -13.96 -1.23 23.29
CA THR A 173 -15.18 -2.01 23.46
C THR A 173 -14.85 -3.49 23.37
N LEU A 174 -15.16 -4.23 24.43
CA LEU A 174 -15.14 -5.69 24.45
C LEU A 174 -16.52 -6.19 24.02
N LYS A 175 -16.56 -7.10 23.05
CA LYS A 175 -17.80 -7.76 22.62
C LYS A 175 -17.90 -9.14 23.26
N VAL A 176 -19.12 -9.62 23.44
CA VAL A 176 -19.35 -10.99 23.92
C VAL A 176 -18.65 -11.97 23.00
N GLN A 177 -17.84 -12.85 23.58
CA GLN A 177 -17.23 -13.95 22.86
C GLN A 177 -18.27 -15.06 22.72
N GLU A 178 -18.93 -15.13 21.56
CA GLU A 178 -19.74 -16.28 21.19
C GLU A 178 -18.82 -17.49 21.06
N GLY A 179 -19.12 -18.57 21.80
CA GLY A 179 -18.37 -19.81 21.69
C GLY A 179 -18.47 -20.32 20.26
N ALA A 180 -17.33 -20.53 19.61
CA ALA A 180 -17.28 -21.37 18.43
C ALA A 180 -17.70 -22.77 18.88
N GLN A 181 -18.96 -23.13 18.62
CA GLN A 181 -19.47 -24.49 18.76
C GLN A 181 -18.92 -25.37 17.65
#